data_AF-R7QUI0-F1
#
_entry.id   AF-R7QUI0-F1
#
_cell.length_a   1.000
_cell.length_b   1.000
_cell.length_c   1.000
_cell.angle_alpha   90.00
_cell.angle_beta   90.00
_cell.angle_gamma   90.00
#
_symmetry.space_group_name_H-M   'P 1'
#
loop_
_entity.id
_entity.type
_entity.pdbx_description
1 polymer ?
#
loop_
_entity_poly.entity_id
_entity_poly.type
_entity_poly.pdbx_seq_one_letter_code
_entity_poly.pdbx_strand_id
1 'polypeptide(L)'
;MQAAANYIANRCFKEALNVLNSMAASERNARWYYYSGLANAGVGNNIIARDHADRAVAMEPSNMEYRQLKQQLEFGGNWYQNMGESYGRPYSGSSGYCLSFLLLNLLCNCCCFRPF
;
A
#
# COMPACT_ATOMS: atom_id res chain seq x y z
N MET A 1 9.98 -3.85 -16.90
CA MET A 1 9.32 -3.48 -15.61
C MET A 1 8.63 -4.64 -14.91
N GLN A 2 7.91 -5.53 -15.59
CA GLN A 2 7.16 -6.64 -14.95
C GLN A 2 8.05 -7.60 -14.12
N ALA A 3 9.28 -7.85 -14.58
CA ALA A 3 10.27 -8.62 -13.82
C ALA A 3 10.60 -7.98 -12.45
N ALA A 4 10.80 -6.66 -12.39
CA ALA A 4 11.08 -5.95 -11.14
C ALA A 4 9.92 -6.06 -10.14
N ALA A 5 8.67 -5.98 -10.61
CA ALA A 5 7.49 -6.16 -9.77
C ALA A 5 7.42 -7.57 -9.16
N ASN A 6 7.76 -8.61 -9.94
CA ASN A 6 7.83 -9.99 -9.43
C ASN A 6 8.94 -10.14 -8.38
N TYR A 7 10.10 -9.50 -8.54
CA TYR A 7 11.18 -9.55 -7.54
C TYR A 7 10.80 -8.85 -6.24
N ILE A 8 10.12 -7.70 -6.32
CA ILE A 8 9.58 -6.99 -5.15
C ILE A 8 8.56 -7.88 -4.42
N ALA A 9 7.68 -8.57 -5.16
CA ALA A 9 6.70 -9.49 -4.58
C ALA A 9 7.38 -10.68 -3.85
N ASN A 10 8.51 -11.16 -4.37
CA ASN A 10 9.31 -12.24 -3.77
C ASN A 10 10.28 -11.76 -2.67
N ARG A 11 10.22 -10.48 -2.25
CA ARG A 11 11.14 -9.85 -1.28
C ARG A 11 12.61 -9.78 -1.73
N CYS A 12 12.87 -10.00 -3.01
CA CYS A 12 14.19 -9.92 -3.62
C CYS A 12 14.48 -8.48 -4.07
N PHE A 13 14.61 -7.56 -3.11
CA PHE A 13 14.79 -6.13 -3.41
C PHE A 13 16.12 -5.80 -4.08
N LYS A 14 17.19 -6.54 -3.77
CA LYS A 14 18.50 -6.34 -4.39
C LYS A 14 18.49 -6.74 -5.86
N GLU A 15 17.82 -7.84 -6.17
CA GLU A 15 17.62 -8.34 -7.53
C GLU A 15 16.69 -7.41 -8.31
N ALA A 16 15.61 -6.91 -7.67
CA ALA A 16 14.75 -5.89 -8.25
C ALA A 16 15.54 -4.62 -8.61
N LEU A 17 16.42 -4.14 -7.72
CA LEU A 17 17.30 -3.01 -8.01
C LEU A 17 18.28 -3.30 -9.15
N ASN A 18 18.84 -4.51 -9.22
CA ASN A 18 19.74 -4.89 -10.31
C ASN A 18 19.02 -4.84 -11.66
N VAL A 19 17.79 -5.37 -11.73
CA VAL A 19 16.94 -5.30 -12.93
C VAL A 19 16.59 -3.85 -13.26
N LEU A 20 16.22 -3.04 -12.26
CA LEU A 20 15.93 -1.61 -12.45
C LEU A 20 17.16 -0.81 -12.91
N ASN A 21 18.36 -1.18 -12.45
CA ASN A 21 19.63 -0.57 -12.86
C ASN A 21 20.06 -1.00 -14.26
N SER A 22 19.71 -2.24 -14.67
CA SER A 22 19.92 -2.71 -16.04
C SER A 22 19.00 -2.04 -17.07
N MET A 23 17.91 -1.40 -16.62
CA MET A 23 17.04 -0.60 -17.48
C MET A 23 17.69 0.75 -17.79
N ALA A 24 17.61 1.18 -19.05
CA ALA A 24 18.22 2.42 -19.51
C ALA A 24 17.60 3.64 -18.82
N ALA A 25 18.41 4.68 -18.59
CA ALA A 25 17.96 5.93 -17.98
C ALA A 25 16.81 6.60 -18.76
N SER A 26 16.74 6.38 -20.07
CA SER A 26 15.65 6.87 -20.94
C SER A 26 14.29 6.24 -20.67
N GLU A 27 14.24 5.09 -20.00
CA GLU A 27 12.98 4.43 -19.61
C GLU A 27 12.59 4.72 -18.15
N ARG A 28 13.34 5.60 -17.47
CA ARG A 28 13.08 6.00 -16.07
C ARG A 28 11.92 6.98 -15.99
N ASN A 29 10.72 6.45 -16.16
CA ASN A 29 9.47 7.17 -15.93
C ASN A 29 9.11 7.20 -14.45
N ALA A 30 8.06 7.94 -14.07
CA ALA A 30 7.56 8.00 -12.70
C ALA A 30 7.34 6.61 -12.07
N ARG A 31 6.87 5.63 -12.87
CA ARG A 31 6.78 4.21 -12.49
C ARG A 31 8.11 3.59 -12.05
N TRP A 32 9.20 3.89 -12.75
CA TRP A 32 10.52 3.39 -12.37
C TRP A 32 10.93 3.98 -11.02
N TYR A 33 10.71 5.29 -10.82
CA TYR A 33 11.00 5.94 -9.54
C TYR A 33 10.16 5.37 -8.40
N TYR A 34 8.88 5.08 -8.63
CA TYR A 34 8.03 4.36 -7.69
C TYR A 34 8.62 3.00 -7.28
N TYR A 35 8.97 2.13 -8.24
CA TYR A 35 9.56 0.81 -7.93
C TYR A 35 10.95 0.91 -7.32
N SER A 36 11.76 1.89 -7.72
CA SER A 36 13.09 2.12 -7.15
C SER A 36 13.01 2.60 -5.70
N GLY A 37 12.05 3.47 -5.38
CA GLY A 37 11.74 3.88 -4.02
C GLY A 37 11.22 2.70 -3.21
N LEU A 38 10.39 1.87 -3.84
CA LEU A 38 9.83 0.67 -3.24
C LEU A 38 10.93 -0.36 -2.87
N ALA A 39 11.91 -0.55 -3.75
CA ALA A 39 13.01 -1.46 -3.47
C ALA A 39 13.99 -0.90 -2.44
N ASN A 40 14.29 0.41 -2.49
CA ASN A 40 15.21 1.04 -1.53
C ASN A 40 14.67 1.05 -0.10
N ALA A 41 13.37 1.29 0.10
CA ALA A 41 12.80 1.23 1.45
C ALA A 41 12.81 -0.20 2.01
N GLY A 42 12.59 -1.20 1.15
CA GLY A 42 12.70 -2.62 1.53
C GLY A 42 14.12 -3.04 1.96
N VAL A 43 15.15 -2.38 1.42
CA VAL A 43 16.57 -2.56 1.81
C VAL A 43 16.94 -1.76 3.07
N GLY A 44 16.10 -0.80 3.49
CA GLY A 44 16.36 0.10 4.62
C GLY A 44 16.94 1.47 4.24
N ASN A 45 17.08 1.75 2.94
CA ASN A 45 17.59 3.02 2.41
C ASN A 45 16.48 4.08 2.33
N ASN A 46 15.95 4.51 3.47
CA ASN A 46 14.80 5.42 3.54
C ASN A 46 15.05 6.80 2.89
N ILE A 47 16.30 7.27 2.87
CA ILE A 47 16.69 8.55 2.26
C ILE A 47 16.50 8.50 0.73
N ILE A 48 17.06 7.47 0.09
CA ILE A 48 16.94 7.26 -1.36
C ILE A 48 15.50 6.93 -1.73
N ALA A 49 14.80 6.17 -0.89
CA ALA A 49 13.40 5.84 -1.10
C ALA A 49 12.52 7.10 -1.17
N ARG A 50 12.74 8.07 -0.27
CA ARG A 50 12.01 9.33 -0.24
C ARG A 50 12.30 10.22 -1.45
N ASP A 51 13.56 10.40 -1.82
CA ASP A 51 13.93 11.17 -3.02
C ASP A 51 13.25 10.62 -4.28
N HIS A 52 13.23 9.29 -4.43
CA HIS A 52 12.56 8.66 -5.56
C HIS A 52 11.04 8.77 -5.50
N ALA A 53 10.42 8.65 -4.33
CA ALA A 53 8.98 8.86 -4.18
C ALA A 53 8.57 10.31 -4.48
N ASP A 54 9.36 11.29 -4.05
CA ASP A 54 9.14 12.71 -4.36
C ASP A 54 9.21 12.98 -5.86
N ARG A 55 10.22 12.43 -6.54
CA ARG A 55 10.31 12.53 -8.01
C ARG A 55 9.13 11.88 -8.71
N ALA A 56 8.69 10.70 -8.26
CA ALA A 56 7.54 10.01 -8.83
C ALA A 56 6.26 10.85 -8.72
N VAL A 57 6.00 11.45 -7.56
CA VAL A 57 4.84 12.34 -7.33
C VAL A 57 4.96 13.64 -8.14
N ALA A 58 6.16 14.20 -8.26
CA ALA A 58 6.37 15.41 -9.05
C ALA A 58 6.10 15.19 -10.54
N MET A 59 6.40 14.00 -11.07
CA MET A 59 6.12 13.63 -12.46
C MET A 59 4.64 13.30 -12.69
N GLU A 60 4.00 12.56 -11.77
CA GLU A 60 2.59 12.15 -11.90
C GLU A 60 1.79 12.51 -10.63
N PRO A 61 1.47 13.80 -10.42
CA PRO A 61 0.75 14.24 -9.21
C PRO A 61 -0.70 13.76 -9.16
N SER A 62 -1.27 13.38 -10.31
CA SER A 62 -2.60 12.79 -10.44
C SER A 62 -2.66 11.36 -9.90
N ASN A 63 -1.52 10.67 -9.78
CA ASN A 63 -1.49 9.29 -9.35
C ASN A 63 -1.54 9.21 -7.81
N MET A 64 -2.64 8.64 -7.29
CA MET A 64 -2.86 8.53 -5.85
C MET A 64 -1.90 7.53 -5.19
N GLU A 65 -1.47 6.48 -5.89
CA GLU A 65 -0.57 5.45 -5.35
C GLU A 65 0.79 6.03 -4.96
N TYR A 66 1.31 6.99 -5.74
CA TYR A 66 2.63 7.58 -5.50
C TYR A 66 2.60 8.50 -4.28
N ARG A 67 1.50 9.24 -4.10
CA ARG A 67 1.29 10.09 -2.93
C ARG A 67 1.14 9.24 -1.67
N GLN A 68 0.44 8.12 -1.75
CA GLN A 68 0.31 7.18 -0.64
C GLN A 68 1.67 6.60 -0.25
N LEU A 69 2.49 6.19 -1.23
CA LEU A 69 3.85 5.71 -0.99
C LEU A 69 4.71 6.78 -0.28
N LYS A 70 4.66 8.03 -0.76
CA LYS A 70 5.40 9.14 -0.14
C LYS A 70 5.00 9.32 1.33
N GLN A 71 3.69 9.38 1.61
CA GLN A 71 3.20 9.50 2.99
C GLN A 71 3.67 8.33 3.86
N GLN A 72 3.62 7.09 3.36
CA GLN A 72 4.12 5.93 4.09
C GLN A 72 5.63 6.00 4.40
N LEU A 73 6.43 6.54 3.48
CA LEU A 73 7.87 6.76 3.65
C LEU A 73 8.21 7.92 4.59
N GLU A 74 7.31 8.90 4.73
CA GLU A 74 7.44 10.01 5.68
C GLU A 74 7.07 9.58 7.10
N PHE A 75 5.96 8.85 7.27
CA PHE A 75 5.48 8.37 8.57
C PHE A 75 6.13 7.05 9.04
N GLY A 76 7.02 6.49 8.23
CA GLY A 76 8.11 5.58 8.63
C GLY A 76 7.74 4.59 9.72
N GLY A 77 6.97 3.55 9.39
CA GLY A 77 6.71 2.51 10.38
C GLY A 77 6.21 1.18 9.86
N ASN A 78 5.38 1.17 8.80
CA ASN A 78 4.67 -0.07 8.48
C ASN A 78 4.07 -0.14 7.06
N TRP A 79 4.84 0.18 6.02
CA TRP A 79 4.34 -0.02 4.64
C TRP A 79 3.95 -1.47 4.39
N TYR A 80 4.73 -2.42 4.91
CA TYR A 80 4.61 -3.84 4.55
C TYR A 80 3.28 -4.45 4.95
N GLN A 81 2.71 -4.06 6.09
CA GLN A 81 1.36 -4.51 6.45
C GLN A 81 0.30 -3.91 5.53
N ASN A 82 0.49 -2.68 5.07
CA ASN A 82 -0.50 -1.99 4.24
C ASN A 82 -0.45 -2.43 2.76
N MET A 83 0.73 -2.81 2.24
CA MET A 83 0.88 -3.27 0.86
C MET A 83 0.17 -4.61 0.60
N GLY A 84 0.13 -5.50 1.61
CA GLY A 84 -0.59 -6.77 1.54
C GLY A 84 -2.12 -6.60 1.58
N GLU A 85 -2.61 -5.62 2.35
CA GLU A 85 -4.05 -5.28 2.37
C GLU A 85 -4.50 -4.52 1.12
N SER A 86 -3.64 -3.68 0.52
CA SER A 86 -4.04 -2.84 -0.62
C SER A 86 -4.31 -3.63 -1.91
N TYR A 87 -3.80 -4.87 -2.04
CA TYR A 87 -4.16 -5.77 -3.13
C TYR A 87 -5.39 -6.66 -2.80
N GLY A 88 -5.87 -6.63 -1.57
CA GLY A 88 -7.01 -7.40 -1.07
C GLY A 88 -8.25 -6.55 -0.86
N ARG A 89 -8.88 -6.09 -1.96
CA ARG A 89 -10.22 -5.44 -2.00
C ARG A 89 -10.39 -4.14 -1.19
N PRO A 90 -10.95 -3.07 -1.79
CA PRO A 90 -11.64 -2.07 -0.99
C PRO A 90 -12.97 -2.67 -0.48
N TYR A 91 -12.92 -3.49 0.57
CA TYR A 91 -14.10 -3.74 1.40
C TYR A 91 -14.08 -2.78 2.58
N SER A 92 -14.17 -1.49 2.29
CA SER A 92 -14.48 -0.46 3.28
C SER A 92 -15.78 0.20 2.89
N GLY A 93 -16.85 -0.28 3.52
CA GLY A 93 -18.17 0.33 3.37
C GLY A 93 -19.36 -0.51 3.85
N SER A 94 -19.21 -1.50 4.74
CA SER A 94 -20.40 -2.15 5.33
C SER A 94 -20.18 -2.99 6.60
N SER A 95 -19.05 -2.90 7.29
CA SER A 95 -18.79 -3.70 8.51
C SER A 95 -19.49 -3.15 9.77
N GLY A 96 -20.46 -2.24 9.62
CA GLY A 96 -21.31 -1.76 10.71
C GLY A 96 -22.64 -2.49 10.81
N TYR A 97 -23.21 -2.98 9.71
CA TYR A 97 -24.59 -3.44 9.71
C TYR A 97 -24.79 -4.84 10.28
N CYS A 98 -23.86 -5.78 10.07
CA CYS A 98 -23.98 -7.13 10.66
C CYS A 98 -23.89 -7.08 12.19
N LEU A 99 -22.96 -6.28 12.75
CA LEU A 99 -22.84 -6.08 14.19
C LEU A 99 -24.03 -5.28 14.75
N SER A 100 -24.53 -4.27 14.02
CA SER A 100 -25.77 -3.56 14.40
C SER A 100 -27.01 -4.46 14.39
N PHE A 101 -27.19 -5.36 13.41
CA PHE A 101 -28.31 -6.30 13.39
C PHE A 101 -28.19 -7.36 14.50
N LEU A 102 -26.97 -7.79 14.86
CA LEU A 102 -26.73 -8.72 15.97
C LEU A 102 -27.04 -8.07 17.33
N LEU A 103 -26.65 -6.81 17.53
CA LEU A 103 -26.99 -6.01 18.71
C LEU A 103 -28.49 -5.71 18.80
N LEU A 104 -29.15 -5.42 17.67
CA LEU A 104 -30.59 -5.20 17.63
C LEU A 104 -31.37 -6.49 17.95
N ASN A 105 -30.90 -7.66 17.51
CA ASN A 105 -31.51 -8.95 17.87
C ASN A 105 -31.35 -9.26 19.37
N LEU A 106 -30.19 -8.95 19.96
CA LEU A 106 -29.94 -9.14 21.39
C LEU A 106 -30.77 -8.17 22.27
N LEU A 107 -30.90 -6.91 21.87
CA LEU A 107 -31.73 -5.91 22.56
C LEU A 107 -33.23 -6.18 22.41
N CYS A 108 -33.70 -6.58 21.22
CA CYS A 108 -35.11 -6.95 21.01
C CYS A 108 -35.50 -8.28 21.69
N ASN A 109 -34.61 -9.27 21.79
CA ASN A 109 -34.89 -10.49 22.57
C ASN A 109 -34.96 -10.23 24.09
N CYS A 110 -34.25 -9.21 24.59
CA CYS A 110 -34.21 -8.91 26.02
C CYS A 110 -35.34 -7.97 26.49
N CYS A 111 -35.99 -7.23 25.57
CA CYS A 111 -37.05 -6.26 25.89
C CYS A 111 -38.47 -6.68 25.45
N CYS A 112 -38.65 -7.72 24.63
CA CYS A 112 -39.97 -8.20 24.20
C CYS A 112 -40.43 -9.51 24.87
N PHE A 113 -39.65 -10.08 25.80
CA PHE A 113 -40.08 -11.17 26.67
C PHE A 113 -40.05 -10.73 28.14
N ARG A 114 -41.05 -9.94 28.54
CA ARG A 114 -41.58 -10.06 29.91
C ARG A 114 -43.11 -9.90 29.89
N PRO A 115 -43.84 -10.86 30.48
CA PRO A 115 -45.29 -10.95 30.39
C PRO A 115 -45.95 -9.97 31.37
N PHE A 116 -46.99 -9.30 30.88
CA PHE A 116 -48.23 -9.06 31.61
C PHE A 116 -49.39 -9.08 30.60
#